data_AF-A0A9N7NV08-F1
#
_entry.id   AF-A0A9N7NV08-F1
#
_cell.length_a   1.000
_cell.length_b   1.000
_cell.length_c   1.000
_cell.angle_alpha   90.00
_cell.angle_beta   90.00
_cell.angle_gamma   90.00
#
_symmetry.space_group_name_H-M   'P 1'
#
loop_
_entity.id
_entity.type
_entity.pdbx_description
1 polymer ?
#
loop_
_entity_poly.entity_id
_entity_poly.type
_entity_poly.pdbx_seq_one_letter_code
_entity_poly.pdbx_strand_id
1 'polypeptide(L)'
;MATDRIGRSSLWTTVKHVDNGLEPESWLFFPFHRWYLYFFERICARLLDDDTFALPFWNWDDPSGMEIPAPFDVPGSPLHDRRRNQTHLPPAVADLNWDGSPTGLSPEKQRYYNLSVMYKQMVTNGVTPRLFMGQPFKAGDDINSLNGAGSIETAPHNTLHVWTGDPREPNVENMGVFYSAARDPIFYTHHANIDRLWTIWAEKLGGKVFTDPDWLETSFVFYNEDKKPVRVKIKDCLNFSRLGYAYQEIETPWLNAKPKPRTRRKSEGRVRSSGDVITDDRDFPRKLNESLNIVVKREPLRKVSSSGKKNINENEEEVLVIEIAEYDIARHVKFDVYVNEDDVESCMPDNTEFLGSFVSVPRGVHDDDDVVVTSARGAQRFGLSNVVAELGVKEDDVLMVTLVPRRGCAGLAVGDVRIEFDASGP
;
A
#
# COMPACT_ATOMS: atom_id res chain seq x y z
N MET A 1 -41.66 14.26 -28.93
CA MET A 1 -40.47 14.71 -29.68
C MET A 1 -40.03 16.05 -29.11
N ALA A 2 -38.95 16.04 -28.35
CA ALA A 2 -38.04 17.18 -28.12
C ALA A 2 -36.90 16.63 -27.27
N THR A 3 -36.12 15.75 -27.90
CA THR A 3 -34.77 15.43 -27.46
C THR A 3 -33.92 16.68 -27.73
N ASP A 4 -33.63 17.46 -26.70
CA ASP A 4 -32.57 18.46 -26.80
C ASP A 4 -31.40 18.14 -25.90
N ARG A 5 -30.24 18.12 -26.56
CA ARG A 5 -28.97 17.56 -26.13
C ARG A 5 -28.41 18.42 -25.00
N ILE A 6 -28.43 17.89 -23.78
CA ILE A 6 -27.43 18.28 -22.78
C ILE A 6 -26.10 17.73 -23.29
N GLY A 7 -25.24 18.62 -23.78
CA GLY A 7 -23.93 18.29 -24.35
C GLY A 7 -23.13 17.41 -23.40
N ARG A 8 -22.61 16.30 -23.92
CA ARG A 8 -21.78 15.29 -23.23
C ARG A 8 -20.41 15.81 -22.74
N SER A 9 -20.20 17.12 -22.60
CA SER A 9 -18.86 17.70 -22.45
C SER A 9 -18.66 18.67 -21.27
N SER A 10 -19.57 18.75 -20.29
CA SER A 10 -19.43 19.75 -19.21
C SER A 10 -19.79 19.30 -17.79
N LEU A 11 -20.12 18.02 -17.56
CA LEU A 11 -20.32 17.47 -16.20
C LEU A 11 -19.13 16.63 -15.71
N TRP A 12 -18.21 16.28 -16.61
CA TRP A 12 -17.02 15.48 -16.34
C TRP A 12 -15.76 16.17 -16.88
N THR A 13 -15.72 17.51 -16.80
CA THR A 13 -14.51 18.26 -17.12
C THR A 13 -13.43 17.86 -16.13
N THR A 14 -12.51 17.04 -16.63
CA THR A 14 -11.18 16.74 -16.12
C THR A 14 -10.70 17.87 -15.23
N VAL A 15 -10.51 17.57 -13.94
CA VAL A 15 -9.48 18.27 -13.19
C VAL A 15 -8.21 18.04 -13.99
N LYS A 16 -7.75 19.06 -14.71
CA LYS A 16 -6.33 19.13 -15.03
C LYS A 16 -5.67 19.14 -13.66
N HIS A 17 -5.10 18.01 -13.26
CA HIS A 17 -4.09 17.93 -12.24
C HIS A 17 -2.90 18.73 -12.78
N VAL A 18 -3.00 20.06 -12.69
CA VAL A 18 -1.87 20.94 -12.98
C VAL A 18 -0.95 20.73 -11.80
N ASP A 19 0.18 20.07 -12.10
CA ASP A 19 1.16 19.42 -11.24
C ASP A 19 0.97 17.89 -11.12
N ASN A 20 1.32 17.22 -12.23
CA ASN A 20 1.77 15.83 -12.38
C ASN A 20 0.84 14.64 -12.09
N GLY A 21 -0.42 14.80 -11.67
CA GLY A 21 -1.35 13.66 -11.63
C GLY A 21 -0.90 12.48 -10.75
N LEU A 22 -0.07 12.77 -9.74
CA LEU A 22 0.45 11.76 -8.83
C LEU A 22 -0.49 11.64 -7.63
N GLU A 23 -1.03 10.45 -7.39
CA GLU A 23 -1.44 10.08 -6.03
C GLU A 23 -0.19 10.17 -5.15
N PRO A 24 -0.26 10.89 -4.02
CA PRO A 24 0.93 11.18 -3.24
C PRO A 24 1.25 9.97 -2.35
N GLU A 25 2.26 9.19 -2.74
CA GLU A 25 2.93 8.14 -1.95
C GLU A 25 3.49 8.72 -0.64
N SER A 26 2.60 8.96 0.32
CA SER A 26 2.82 9.86 1.45
C SER A 26 1.69 9.77 2.48
N TRP A 27 1.89 10.45 3.60
CA TRP A 27 0.89 10.67 4.65
C TRP A 27 -0.43 11.33 4.20
N LEU A 28 -0.54 11.82 2.96
CA LEU A 28 -1.75 12.45 2.42
C LEU A 28 -2.71 11.41 1.83
N PHE A 29 -2.27 10.18 1.57
CA PHE A 29 -3.03 9.11 0.92
C PHE A 29 -4.41 8.89 1.55
N PHE A 30 -4.45 8.53 2.83
CA PHE A 30 -5.69 8.25 3.55
C PHE A 30 -6.65 9.45 3.63
N PRO A 31 -6.23 10.64 4.12
CA PRO A 31 -7.15 11.76 4.28
C PRO A 31 -7.63 12.36 2.95
N PHE A 32 -6.82 12.30 1.89
CA PHE A 32 -7.27 12.70 0.55
C PHE A 32 -8.42 11.80 0.08
N HIS A 33 -8.23 10.47 0.13
CA HIS A 33 -9.23 9.51 -0.30
C HIS A 33 -10.50 9.54 0.56
N ARG A 34 -10.37 9.77 1.88
CA ARG A 34 -11.53 9.98 2.75
C ARG A 34 -12.39 11.15 2.28
N TRP A 35 -11.79 12.31 2.01
CA TRP A 35 -12.54 13.46 1.50
C TRP A 35 -13.11 13.22 0.11
N TYR A 36 -12.37 12.50 -0.75
CA TYR A 36 -12.87 12.13 -2.07
C TYR A 36 -14.15 11.29 -1.97
N LEU A 37 -14.11 10.22 -1.16
CA LEU A 37 -15.27 9.36 -0.94
C LEU A 37 -16.43 10.09 -0.24
N TYR A 38 -16.13 10.96 0.73
CA TYR A 38 -17.13 11.75 1.43
C TYR A 38 -18.00 12.57 0.46
N PHE A 39 -17.37 13.32 -0.46
CA PHE A 39 -18.13 14.10 -1.43
C PHE A 39 -18.79 13.22 -2.49
N PHE A 40 -18.14 12.12 -2.91
CA PHE A 40 -18.72 11.16 -3.85
C PHE A 40 -20.03 10.55 -3.31
N GLU A 41 -20.01 10.05 -2.07
CA GLU A 41 -21.17 9.46 -1.40
C GLU A 41 -22.32 10.48 -1.28
N ARG A 42 -22.03 11.71 -0.88
CA ARG A 42 -23.05 12.78 -0.78
C ARG A 42 -23.63 13.18 -2.12
N ILE A 43 -22.82 13.18 -3.18
CA ILE A 43 -23.30 13.41 -4.55
C ILE A 43 -24.24 12.27 -4.97
N CYS A 44 -23.87 11.01 -4.70
CA CYS A 44 -24.73 9.85 -4.94
C CYS A 44 -26.06 9.96 -4.20
N ALA A 45 -26.02 10.22 -2.88
CA ALA A 45 -27.20 10.44 -2.04
C ALA A 45 -28.14 11.51 -2.63
N ARG A 46 -27.58 12.66 -3.03
CA ARG A 46 -28.34 13.75 -3.66
C ARG A 46 -28.95 13.34 -5.01
N LEU A 47 -28.23 12.57 -5.83
CA LEU A 47 -28.72 12.13 -7.15
C LEU A 47 -29.78 11.03 -7.05
N LEU A 48 -29.75 10.23 -5.99
CA LEU A 48 -30.71 9.17 -5.70
C LEU A 48 -31.95 9.66 -4.95
N ASP A 49 -31.93 10.91 -4.44
CA ASP A 49 -32.93 11.43 -3.50
C ASP A 49 -33.07 10.52 -2.25
N ASP A 50 -31.93 10.04 -1.76
CA ASP A 50 -31.81 9.13 -0.62
C ASP A 50 -30.71 9.64 0.31
N ASP A 51 -31.11 10.35 1.37
CA ASP A 51 -30.20 10.87 2.39
C ASP A 51 -29.63 9.80 3.33
N THR A 52 -30.08 8.55 3.17
CA THR A 52 -29.55 7.37 3.88
C THR A 52 -28.60 6.53 3.04
N PHE A 53 -28.37 6.92 1.77
CA PHE A 53 -27.42 6.22 0.90
C PHE A 53 -26.04 6.16 1.55
N ALA A 54 -25.49 4.96 1.61
CA ALA A 54 -24.13 4.69 2.05
C ALA A 54 -23.38 3.89 0.99
N LEU A 55 -22.15 4.28 0.71
CA LEU A 55 -21.29 3.61 -0.24
C LEU A 55 -20.86 2.24 0.30
N PRO A 56 -21.06 1.13 -0.44
CA PRO A 56 -20.55 -0.16 0.00
C PRO A 56 -19.02 -0.20 -0.06
N PHE A 57 -18.42 -1.03 0.78
CA PHE A 57 -16.98 -1.33 0.72
C PHE A 57 -16.76 -2.74 0.17
N TRP A 58 -15.74 -2.90 -0.69
CA TRP A 58 -15.31 -4.22 -1.16
C TRP A 58 -14.51 -4.88 -0.04
N ASN A 59 -15.13 -5.85 0.63
CA ASN A 59 -14.60 -6.51 1.83
C ASN A 59 -13.53 -7.57 1.54
N TRP A 60 -12.49 -7.22 0.79
CA TRP A 60 -11.42 -8.14 0.39
C TRP A 60 -10.47 -8.56 1.54
N ASP A 61 -10.61 -7.98 2.73
CA ASP A 61 -9.92 -8.42 3.95
C ASP A 61 -10.65 -9.57 4.69
N ASP A 62 -11.86 -9.94 4.24
CA ASP A 62 -12.60 -11.09 4.71
C ASP A 62 -12.71 -12.19 3.63
N PRO A 63 -12.55 -13.48 3.96
CA PRO A 63 -12.62 -14.57 2.97
C PRO A 63 -13.89 -14.58 2.09
N SER A 64 -15.02 -14.11 2.63
CA SER A 64 -16.31 -14.03 1.93
C SER A 64 -16.38 -12.87 0.93
N GLY A 65 -15.52 -11.86 1.05
CA GLY A 65 -15.48 -10.67 0.20
C GLY A 65 -14.23 -10.56 -0.68
N MET A 66 -13.38 -11.59 -0.74
CA MET A 66 -12.16 -11.59 -1.55
C MET A 66 -12.39 -11.75 -3.06
N GLU A 67 -13.60 -12.04 -3.51
CA GLU A 67 -13.94 -12.05 -4.94
C GLU A 67 -14.46 -10.66 -5.35
N ILE A 68 -14.35 -10.30 -6.63
CA ILE A 68 -15.02 -9.09 -7.13
C ILE A 68 -16.51 -9.19 -6.80
N PRO A 69 -17.13 -8.19 -6.15
CA PRO A 69 -18.51 -8.34 -5.69
C PRO A 69 -19.46 -8.51 -6.88
N ALA A 70 -20.38 -9.47 -6.77
CA ALA A 70 -21.27 -9.86 -7.87
C ALA A 70 -21.98 -8.70 -8.61
N PRO A 71 -22.44 -7.61 -7.96
CA PRO A 71 -23.05 -6.47 -8.67
C PRO A 71 -22.16 -5.79 -9.71
N PHE A 72 -20.84 -5.91 -9.58
CA PHE A 72 -19.88 -5.36 -10.52
C PHE A 72 -19.66 -6.25 -11.74
N ASP A 73 -19.99 -7.55 -11.68
CA ASP A 73 -19.80 -8.51 -12.79
C ASP A 73 -21.13 -8.86 -13.50
N VAL A 74 -22.00 -7.87 -13.69
CA VAL A 74 -23.27 -8.02 -14.41
C VAL A 74 -23.22 -7.22 -15.71
N PRO A 75 -23.08 -7.87 -16.89
CA PRO A 75 -23.08 -7.15 -18.16
C PRO A 75 -24.30 -6.25 -18.34
N GLY A 76 -24.06 -4.98 -18.67
CA GLY A 76 -25.11 -3.97 -18.82
C GLY A 76 -25.52 -3.24 -17.54
N SER A 77 -25.01 -3.66 -16.37
CA SER A 77 -25.12 -2.91 -15.12
C SER A 77 -24.34 -1.59 -15.20
N PRO A 78 -24.83 -0.49 -14.60
CA PRO A 78 -24.05 0.74 -14.47
C PRO A 78 -22.79 0.58 -13.60
N LEU A 79 -22.69 -0.49 -12.81
CA LEU A 79 -21.52 -0.83 -11.99
C LEU A 79 -20.48 -1.69 -12.74
N HIS A 80 -20.85 -2.22 -13.91
CA HIS A 80 -19.98 -3.09 -14.67
C HIS A 80 -18.97 -2.29 -15.50
N ASP A 81 -17.71 -2.69 -15.44
CA ASP A 81 -16.66 -2.23 -16.32
C ASP A 81 -16.06 -3.40 -17.10
N ARG A 82 -16.00 -3.27 -18.43
CA ARG A 82 -15.42 -4.28 -19.32
C ARG A 82 -13.89 -4.29 -19.27
N ARG A 83 -13.27 -3.23 -18.76
CA ARG A 83 -11.83 -3.02 -18.65
C ARG A 83 -11.31 -3.49 -17.29
N ARG A 84 -11.60 -4.75 -17.01
CA ARG A 84 -11.04 -5.51 -15.88
C ARG A 84 -10.30 -6.72 -16.37
N ASN A 85 -9.38 -7.24 -15.56
CA ASN A 85 -8.74 -8.50 -15.87
C ASN A 85 -9.77 -9.63 -15.91
N GLN A 86 -9.98 -10.21 -17.11
CA GLN A 86 -11.02 -11.22 -17.33
C GLN A 86 -10.74 -12.54 -16.61
N THR A 87 -9.48 -12.83 -16.28
CA THR A 87 -9.13 -14.04 -15.50
C THR A 87 -9.36 -13.87 -14.00
N HIS A 88 -9.68 -12.65 -13.56
CA HIS A 88 -9.87 -12.26 -12.16
C HIS A 88 -11.34 -11.96 -11.81
N LEU A 89 -12.25 -12.14 -12.76
CA LEU A 89 -13.69 -12.10 -12.48
C LEU A 89 -14.09 -13.32 -11.60
N PRO A 90 -15.19 -13.24 -10.83
CA PRO A 90 -15.64 -14.34 -10.00
C PRO A 90 -15.75 -15.65 -10.78
N PRO A 91 -15.34 -16.79 -10.19
CA PRO A 91 -15.04 -17.02 -8.78
C PRO A 91 -13.56 -16.81 -8.39
N ALA A 92 -12.78 -16.04 -9.16
CA ALA A 92 -11.38 -15.80 -8.81
C ALA A 92 -11.24 -15.00 -7.50
N VAL A 93 -10.43 -15.54 -6.59
CA VAL A 93 -10.10 -14.89 -5.32
C VAL A 93 -9.01 -13.85 -5.57
N ALA A 94 -9.19 -12.64 -5.04
CA ALA A 94 -8.19 -11.58 -5.06
C ALA A 94 -6.85 -12.06 -4.52
N ASP A 95 -5.75 -11.61 -5.12
CA ASP A 95 -4.42 -11.85 -4.62
C ASP A 95 -3.85 -10.57 -4.02
N LEU A 96 -3.82 -10.49 -2.68
CA LEU A 96 -3.33 -9.31 -1.95
C LEU A 96 -1.80 -9.16 -2.04
N ASN A 97 -1.09 -10.13 -2.62
CA ASN A 97 0.34 -10.08 -2.94
C ASN A 97 0.62 -10.34 -4.44
N TRP A 98 -0.34 -10.03 -5.32
CA TRP A 98 -0.24 -10.19 -6.77
C TRP A 98 1.06 -9.62 -7.33
N ASP A 99 1.76 -10.40 -8.14
CA ASP A 99 3.03 -10.03 -8.77
C ASP A 99 2.96 -9.96 -10.31
N GLY A 100 1.75 -10.04 -10.87
CA GLY A 100 1.53 -10.08 -12.31
C GLY A 100 1.44 -11.48 -12.91
N SER A 101 1.63 -12.55 -12.12
CA SER A 101 1.53 -13.93 -12.59
C SER A 101 0.61 -14.79 -11.72
N PRO A 102 -0.20 -15.69 -12.30
CA PRO A 102 -1.01 -16.63 -11.52
C PRO A 102 -0.14 -17.51 -10.61
N THR A 103 -0.48 -17.54 -9.31
CA THR A 103 0.26 -18.33 -8.30
C THR A 103 0.02 -19.84 -8.41
N GLY A 104 -1.05 -20.25 -9.10
CA GLY A 104 -1.49 -21.66 -9.17
C GLY A 104 -2.05 -22.21 -7.85
N LEU A 105 -2.25 -21.35 -6.84
CA LEU A 105 -2.79 -21.73 -5.54
C LEU A 105 -4.28 -22.08 -5.62
N SER A 106 -4.74 -22.95 -4.72
CA SER A 106 -6.18 -23.14 -4.53
C SER A 106 -6.82 -21.88 -3.92
N PRO A 107 -8.11 -21.61 -4.17
CA PRO A 107 -8.83 -20.49 -3.56
C PRO A 107 -8.72 -20.45 -2.03
N GLU A 108 -8.80 -21.61 -1.37
CA GLU A 108 -8.66 -21.74 0.09
C GLU A 108 -7.27 -21.28 0.57
N LYS A 109 -6.22 -21.67 -0.16
CA LYS A 109 -4.85 -21.30 0.18
C LYS A 109 -4.58 -19.82 -0.09
N GLN A 110 -5.13 -19.26 -1.17
CA GLN A 110 -5.06 -17.83 -1.46
C GLN A 110 -5.73 -17.01 -0.35
N ARG A 111 -6.95 -17.39 0.07
CA ARG A 111 -7.65 -16.72 1.19
C ARG A 111 -6.81 -16.74 2.48
N TYR A 112 -6.20 -17.88 2.80
CA TYR A 112 -5.33 -18.01 3.97
C TYR A 112 -4.09 -17.08 3.90
N TYR A 113 -3.43 -16.99 2.74
CA TYR A 113 -2.29 -16.08 2.59
C TYR A 113 -2.71 -14.61 2.58
N ASN A 114 -3.86 -14.26 2.00
CA ASN A 114 -4.40 -12.91 2.06
C ASN A 114 -4.62 -12.44 3.51
N LEU A 115 -5.13 -13.31 4.39
CA LEU A 115 -5.26 -12.98 5.81
C LEU A 115 -3.90 -12.72 6.47
N SER A 116 -2.87 -13.47 6.09
CA SER A 116 -1.50 -13.28 6.60
C SER A 116 -0.87 -11.98 6.10
N VAL A 117 -1.12 -11.62 4.83
CA VAL A 117 -0.76 -10.30 4.27
C VAL A 117 -1.45 -9.20 5.08
N MET A 118 -2.76 -9.32 5.33
CA MET A 118 -3.48 -8.33 6.11
C MET A 118 -2.95 -8.15 7.53
N TYR A 119 -2.64 -9.25 8.23
CA TYR A 119 -1.99 -9.16 9.54
C TYR A 119 -0.67 -8.39 9.45
N LYS A 120 0.18 -8.70 8.46
CA LYS A 120 1.46 -8.01 8.29
C LYS A 120 1.26 -6.52 8.05
N GLN A 121 0.32 -6.12 7.19
CA GLN A 121 0.17 -4.71 6.80
C GLN A 121 -0.51 -3.87 7.89
N MET A 122 -1.49 -4.45 8.60
CA MET A 122 -2.23 -3.75 9.66
C MET A 122 -1.52 -3.77 11.01
N VAL A 123 -0.74 -4.82 11.31
CA VAL A 123 -0.13 -5.05 12.63
C VAL A 123 1.39 -4.95 12.58
N THR A 124 2.07 -5.78 11.78
CA THR A 124 3.55 -5.80 11.75
C THR A 124 4.15 -4.52 11.18
N ASN A 125 3.61 -4.03 10.06
CA ASN A 125 4.02 -2.81 9.36
C ASN A 125 3.07 -1.64 9.69
N GLY A 126 2.19 -1.79 10.68
CA GLY A 126 1.22 -0.77 11.09
C GLY A 126 1.54 -0.14 12.45
N VAL A 127 2.76 -0.32 12.99
CA VAL A 127 3.08 0.04 14.38
C VAL A 127 3.14 1.55 14.61
N THR A 128 3.60 2.31 13.62
CA THR A 128 3.74 3.78 13.70
C THR A 128 2.91 4.46 12.60
N PRO A 129 2.49 5.73 12.76
CA PRO A 129 1.82 6.47 11.69
C PRO A 129 2.66 6.56 10.41
N ARG A 130 4.00 6.66 10.52
CA ARG A 130 4.89 6.70 9.36
C ARG A 130 4.91 5.38 8.59
N LEU A 131 4.84 4.25 9.29
CA LEU A 131 4.76 2.94 8.66
C LEU A 131 3.36 2.68 8.06
N PHE A 132 2.30 3.06 8.77
CA PHE A 132 0.92 2.80 8.33
C PHE A 132 0.42 3.78 7.27
N MET A 133 0.56 5.08 7.51
CA MET A 133 -0.04 6.14 6.69
C MET A 133 0.89 6.68 5.61
N GLY A 134 2.19 6.41 5.69
CA GLY A 134 3.19 6.90 4.75
C GLY A 134 4.02 8.06 5.29
N GLN A 135 4.99 8.51 4.49
CA GLN A 135 5.98 9.48 4.92
C GLN A 135 5.50 10.93 4.83
N PRO A 136 6.10 11.85 5.62
CA PRO A 136 5.87 13.27 5.47
C PRO A 136 6.09 13.78 4.05
N PHE A 137 5.14 14.58 3.58
CA PHE A 137 5.20 15.33 2.34
C PHE A 137 4.67 16.74 2.57
N LYS A 138 5.55 17.73 2.36
CA LYS A 138 5.34 19.13 2.71
C LYS A 138 5.49 20.01 1.46
N ALA A 139 4.97 21.23 1.56
CA ALA A 139 5.10 22.20 0.48
C ALA A 139 6.57 22.49 0.18
N GLY A 140 6.97 22.30 -1.08
CA GLY A 140 8.35 22.48 -1.54
C GLY A 140 9.15 21.17 -1.65
N ASP A 141 8.61 20.04 -1.17
CA ASP A 141 9.22 18.74 -1.39
C ASP A 141 9.10 18.33 -2.87
N ASP A 142 10.09 17.59 -3.37
CA ASP A 142 10.07 17.04 -4.73
C ASP A 142 9.25 15.75 -4.75
N ILE A 143 8.23 15.75 -5.60
CA ILE A 143 7.30 14.63 -5.78
C ILE A 143 7.97 13.41 -6.43
N ASN A 144 9.11 13.58 -7.08
CA ASN A 144 9.90 12.49 -7.63
C ASN A 144 10.88 11.88 -6.61
N SER A 145 10.93 12.44 -5.40
CA SER A 145 11.73 11.94 -4.28
C SER A 145 10.87 11.64 -3.05
N LEU A 146 9.60 11.24 -3.26
CA LEU A 146 8.70 10.90 -2.16
C LEU A 146 9.34 9.82 -1.30
N ASN A 147 9.37 10.08 0.01
CA ASN A 147 10.08 9.20 0.94
C ASN A 147 9.34 7.87 1.17
N GLY A 148 8.13 7.67 0.64
CA GLY A 148 7.51 6.35 0.57
C GLY A 148 6.07 6.28 1.08
N ALA A 149 5.31 5.40 0.44
CA ALA A 149 3.96 5.00 0.78
C ALA A 149 3.87 4.30 2.16
N GLY A 150 2.67 4.32 2.74
CA GLY A 150 2.35 3.55 3.94
C GLY A 150 2.10 2.07 3.63
N SER A 151 2.02 1.24 4.67
CA SER A 151 1.87 -0.21 4.54
C SER A 151 0.70 -0.61 3.66
N ILE A 152 -0.48 -0.01 3.90
CA ILE A 152 -1.72 -0.31 3.17
C ILE A 152 -1.70 0.22 1.74
N GLU A 153 -1.15 1.42 1.53
CA GLU A 153 -0.98 2.01 0.19
C GLU A 153 -0.08 1.13 -0.69
N THR A 154 1.04 0.66 -0.14
CA THR A 154 1.93 -0.27 -0.83
C THR A 154 1.24 -1.60 -1.10
N ALA A 155 0.72 -2.27 -0.07
CA ALA A 155 -0.05 -3.50 -0.25
C ALA A 155 -1.07 -3.63 0.89
N PRO A 156 -2.36 -3.88 0.58
CA PRO A 156 -2.83 -4.42 -0.69
C PRO A 156 -3.43 -3.41 -1.68
N HIS A 157 -3.41 -2.10 -1.41
CA HIS A 157 -3.99 -1.08 -2.31
C HIS A 157 -3.39 -1.15 -3.72
N ASN A 158 -2.09 -0.88 -3.88
CA ASN A 158 -1.44 -0.87 -5.20
C ASN A 158 -1.54 -2.25 -5.88
N THR A 159 -1.48 -3.32 -5.10
CA THR A 159 -1.65 -4.69 -5.58
C THR A 159 -3.03 -4.92 -6.20
N LEU A 160 -4.10 -4.49 -5.52
CA LEU A 160 -5.47 -4.67 -5.99
C LEU A 160 -5.80 -3.80 -7.20
N HIS A 161 -5.22 -2.59 -7.30
CA HIS A 161 -5.28 -1.79 -8.52
C HIS A 161 -4.82 -2.60 -9.75
N VAL A 162 -3.61 -3.14 -9.68
CA VAL A 162 -3.02 -3.91 -10.80
C VAL A 162 -3.69 -5.27 -10.99
N TRP A 163 -4.15 -5.91 -9.92
CA TRP A 163 -4.91 -7.15 -10.00
C TRP A 163 -6.25 -6.94 -10.73
N THR A 164 -6.96 -5.83 -10.49
CA THR A 164 -8.26 -5.56 -11.13
C THR A 164 -8.13 -5.02 -12.56
N GLY A 165 -7.11 -4.21 -12.87
CA GLY A 165 -6.92 -3.59 -14.19
C GLY A 165 -6.77 -4.58 -15.34
N ASP A 166 -7.19 -4.22 -16.55
CA ASP A 166 -7.18 -5.13 -17.70
C ASP A 166 -5.81 -5.19 -18.39
N PRO A 167 -5.08 -6.31 -18.33
CA PRO A 167 -3.78 -6.43 -19.00
C PRO A 167 -3.85 -6.38 -20.53
N ARG A 168 -5.05 -6.33 -21.13
CA ARG A 168 -5.27 -6.16 -22.57
C ARG A 168 -5.28 -4.70 -23.01
N GLU A 169 -5.48 -3.76 -22.07
CA GLU A 169 -5.44 -2.33 -22.38
C GLU A 169 -3.98 -1.81 -22.30
N PRO A 170 -3.61 -0.75 -23.04
CA PRO A 170 -2.21 -0.35 -23.23
C PRO A 170 -1.45 -0.03 -21.93
N ASN A 171 -2.14 0.49 -20.91
CA ASN A 171 -1.57 0.85 -19.61
C ASN A 171 -2.29 0.13 -18.46
N VAL A 172 -2.95 -1.00 -18.71
CA VAL A 172 -3.67 -1.78 -17.69
C VAL A 172 -4.92 -1.07 -17.15
N GLU A 173 -5.57 -0.27 -17.99
CA GLU A 173 -6.80 0.45 -17.67
C GLU A 173 -7.94 -0.51 -17.28
N ASN A 174 -8.92 -0.12 -16.46
CA ASN A 174 -9.00 1.16 -15.76
C ASN A 174 -8.26 1.12 -14.42
N MET A 175 -8.57 0.15 -13.54
CA MET A 175 -8.03 0.08 -12.16
C MET A 175 -6.51 0.00 -12.08
N GLY A 176 -5.80 -0.53 -13.08
CA GLY A 176 -4.36 -0.77 -13.03
C GLY A 176 -3.47 0.46 -13.25
N VAL A 177 -4.06 1.65 -13.47
CA VAL A 177 -3.32 2.91 -13.65
C VAL A 177 -4.14 4.10 -13.14
N PHE A 178 -3.51 4.97 -12.35
CA PHE A 178 -4.23 6.00 -11.58
C PHE A 178 -5.06 6.98 -12.42
N TYR A 179 -4.58 7.38 -13.60
CA TYR A 179 -5.30 8.34 -14.44
C TYR A 179 -6.68 7.81 -14.93
N SER A 180 -6.89 6.49 -14.92
CA SER A 180 -8.13 5.85 -15.33
C SER A 180 -8.85 5.07 -14.23
N ALA A 181 -8.22 4.83 -13.08
CA ALA A 181 -8.75 3.93 -12.05
C ALA A 181 -10.20 4.26 -11.65
N ALA A 182 -10.47 5.53 -11.34
CA ALA A 182 -11.80 6.00 -10.94
C ALA A 182 -12.88 5.97 -12.04
N ARG A 183 -12.54 5.57 -13.27
CA ARG A 183 -13.53 5.31 -14.34
C ARG A 183 -14.26 3.99 -14.13
N ASP A 184 -13.66 3.05 -13.39
CA ASP A 184 -14.31 1.83 -12.95
C ASP A 184 -15.08 2.08 -11.64
N PRO A 185 -16.40 1.83 -11.57
CA PRO A 185 -17.17 2.00 -10.33
C PRO A 185 -16.65 1.22 -9.12
N ILE A 186 -15.89 0.13 -9.32
CA ILE A 186 -15.32 -0.65 -8.20
C ILE A 186 -14.21 0.11 -7.45
N PHE A 187 -13.62 1.14 -8.07
CA PHE A 187 -12.63 2.02 -7.44
C PHE A 187 -13.15 2.57 -6.11
N TYR A 188 -14.37 3.10 -6.11
CA TYR A 188 -14.94 3.75 -4.94
C TYR A 188 -15.17 2.75 -3.79
N THR A 189 -15.54 1.50 -4.10
CA THR A 189 -15.75 0.47 -3.08
C THR A 189 -14.45 -0.14 -2.59
N HIS A 190 -13.41 -0.21 -3.44
CA HIS A 190 -12.04 -0.54 -3.03
C HIS A 190 -11.53 0.49 -2.02
N HIS A 191 -11.57 1.79 -2.36
CA HIS A 191 -11.12 2.85 -1.47
C HIS A 191 -11.99 3.00 -0.21
N ALA A 192 -13.29 2.67 -0.28
CA ALA A 192 -14.13 2.61 0.92
C ALA A 192 -13.62 1.55 1.91
N ASN A 193 -13.08 0.42 1.44
CA ASN A 193 -12.45 -0.55 2.35
C ASN A 193 -11.10 -0.05 2.88
N ILE A 194 -10.32 0.69 2.08
CA ILE A 194 -9.09 1.35 2.55
C ILE A 194 -9.40 2.36 3.68
N ASP A 195 -10.44 3.17 3.52
CA ASP A 195 -10.89 4.11 4.55
C ASP A 195 -11.40 3.41 5.82
N ARG A 196 -12.12 2.29 5.64
CA ARG A 196 -12.51 1.38 6.73
C ARG A 196 -11.30 0.84 7.48
N LEU A 197 -10.23 0.45 6.79
CA LEU A 197 -9.01 -0.06 7.43
C LEU A 197 -8.32 1.02 8.26
N TRP A 198 -8.28 2.28 7.80
CA TRP A 198 -7.80 3.38 8.64
C TRP A 198 -8.63 3.52 9.94
N THR A 199 -9.96 3.38 9.83
CA THR A 199 -10.86 3.38 11.00
C THR A 199 -10.50 2.25 11.98
N ILE A 200 -10.34 1.02 11.48
CA ILE A 200 -9.97 -0.14 12.31
C ILE A 200 -8.61 0.07 12.98
N TRP A 201 -7.63 0.57 12.24
CA TRP A 201 -6.29 0.84 12.78
C TRP A 201 -6.33 1.88 13.91
N ALA A 202 -7.01 3.01 13.70
CA ALA A 202 -7.08 4.09 14.68
C ALA A 202 -7.90 3.69 15.92
N GLU A 203 -9.09 3.10 15.74
CA GLU A 203 -10.05 2.89 16.83
C GLU A 203 -9.89 1.54 17.54
N LYS A 204 -9.52 0.48 16.81
CA LYS A 204 -9.44 -0.90 17.36
C LYS A 204 -8.02 -1.34 17.67
N LEU A 205 -7.03 -0.88 16.90
CA LEU A 205 -5.62 -1.24 17.10
C LEU A 205 -4.82 -0.19 17.89
N GLY A 206 -5.45 0.94 18.24
CA GLY A 206 -4.79 2.02 19.00
C GLY A 206 -3.80 2.84 18.17
N GLY A 207 -3.94 2.82 16.85
CA GLY A 207 -3.12 3.60 15.93
C GLY A 207 -3.24 5.11 16.20
N LYS A 208 -2.10 5.79 16.28
CA LYS A 208 -2.03 7.23 16.51
C LYS A 208 -1.74 7.96 15.21
N VAL A 209 -2.59 8.89 14.82
CA VAL A 209 -2.37 9.75 13.63
C VAL A 209 -1.30 10.82 13.89
N PHE A 210 -0.82 11.46 12.82
CA PHE A 210 0.12 12.58 12.94
C PHE A 210 -0.48 13.78 13.68
N THR A 211 0.36 14.45 14.46
CA THR A 211 0.03 15.73 15.13
C THR A 211 0.77 16.92 14.53
N ASP A 212 1.55 16.69 13.47
CA ASP A 212 2.28 17.73 12.75
C ASP A 212 1.28 18.76 12.16
N PRO A 213 1.42 20.06 12.47
CA PRO A 213 0.58 21.11 11.90
C PRO A 213 0.59 21.14 10.36
N ASP A 214 1.72 20.81 9.71
CA ASP A 214 1.80 20.79 8.25
C ASP A 214 0.85 19.73 7.67
N TRP A 215 0.73 18.59 8.33
CA TRP A 215 -0.25 17.57 7.97
C TRP A 215 -1.67 18.01 8.31
N LEU A 216 -1.94 18.40 9.56
CA LEU A 216 -3.28 18.75 10.02
C LEU A 216 -3.92 19.91 9.25
N GLU A 217 -3.13 20.91 8.88
CA GLU A 217 -3.59 22.12 8.20
C GLU A 217 -3.58 22.01 6.67
N THR A 218 -3.00 20.94 6.11
CA THR A 218 -3.08 20.63 4.68
C THR A 218 -4.54 20.61 4.24
N SER A 219 -4.81 21.22 3.08
CA SER A 219 -6.16 21.40 2.57
C SER A 219 -6.31 20.91 1.14
N PHE A 220 -7.47 20.34 0.84
CA PHE A 220 -7.89 19.92 -0.49
C PHE A 220 -9.10 20.72 -0.95
N VAL A 221 -9.37 20.72 -2.25
CA VAL A 221 -10.59 21.33 -2.81
C VAL A 221 -11.35 20.28 -3.60
N PHE A 222 -12.61 20.07 -3.23
CA PHE A 222 -13.53 19.15 -3.91
C PHE A 222 -14.82 19.88 -4.27
N TYR A 223 -15.53 19.41 -5.30
CA TYR A 223 -16.90 19.84 -5.55
C TYR A 223 -17.87 19.05 -4.66
N ASN A 224 -18.78 19.74 -4.00
CA ASN A 224 -19.84 19.10 -3.21
C ASN A 224 -21.10 18.79 -4.04
N GLU A 225 -22.11 18.22 -3.40
CA GLU A 225 -23.42 17.87 -3.99
C GLU A 225 -24.22 19.06 -4.55
N ASP A 226 -23.83 20.29 -4.22
CA ASP A 226 -24.39 21.54 -4.75
C ASP A 226 -23.57 22.13 -5.90
N LYS A 227 -22.59 21.39 -6.43
CA LYS A 227 -21.68 21.83 -7.49
C LYS A 227 -20.86 23.06 -7.08
N LYS A 228 -20.55 23.19 -5.79
CA LYS A 228 -19.70 24.28 -5.25
C LYS A 228 -18.33 23.73 -4.88
N PRO A 229 -17.24 24.48 -5.16
CA PRO A 229 -15.92 24.12 -4.65
C PRO A 229 -15.87 24.36 -3.15
N VAL A 230 -15.46 23.34 -2.40
CA VAL A 230 -15.33 23.36 -0.94
C VAL A 230 -13.88 23.03 -0.59
N ARG A 231 -13.27 23.90 0.22
CA ARG A 231 -11.96 23.65 0.81
C ARG A 231 -12.14 22.90 2.12
N VAL A 232 -11.47 21.76 2.24
CA VAL A 232 -11.48 20.90 3.44
C VAL A 232 -10.06 20.73 3.96
N LYS A 233 -9.91 20.44 5.25
CA LYS A 233 -8.61 20.20 5.89
C LYS A 233 -8.53 18.78 6.45
N ILE A 234 -7.32 18.26 6.59
CA ILE A 234 -7.09 16.92 7.15
C ILE A 234 -7.64 16.81 8.57
N LYS A 235 -7.38 17.81 9.44
CA LYS A 235 -7.87 17.81 10.82
C LYS A 235 -9.40 17.63 10.95
N ASP A 236 -10.16 18.02 9.92
CA ASP A 236 -11.61 17.97 9.93
C ASP A 236 -12.17 16.57 9.56
N CYS A 237 -11.34 15.65 9.04
CA CYS A 237 -11.75 14.28 8.72
C CYS A 237 -11.27 13.21 9.70
N LEU A 238 -10.68 13.61 10.83
CA LEU A 238 -10.17 12.68 11.86
C LEU A 238 -11.27 12.14 12.79
N ASN A 239 -12.46 12.76 12.79
CA ASN A 239 -13.59 12.35 13.62
C ASN A 239 -14.76 11.92 12.74
N PHE A 240 -14.98 10.61 12.65
CA PHE A 240 -16.05 10.00 11.83
C PHE A 240 -17.44 10.48 12.22
N SER A 241 -17.72 10.63 13.52
CA SER A 241 -19.01 11.11 14.01
C SER A 241 -19.33 12.53 13.50
N ARG A 242 -18.31 13.35 13.20
CA ARG A 242 -18.49 14.66 12.57
C ARG A 242 -18.72 14.60 11.06
N LEU A 243 -18.24 13.54 10.39
CA LEU A 243 -18.48 13.31 8.96
C LEU A 243 -19.85 12.68 8.71
N GLY A 244 -20.45 12.02 9.70
CA GLY A 244 -21.83 11.53 9.63
C GLY A 244 -21.98 10.17 8.97
N TYR A 245 -20.90 9.39 8.87
CA TYR A 245 -20.92 8.00 8.40
C TYR A 245 -20.14 7.09 9.37
N ALA A 246 -20.40 5.79 9.29
CA ALA A 246 -19.66 4.75 9.97
C ALA A 246 -19.70 3.47 9.13
N TYR A 247 -18.71 2.60 9.32
CA TYR A 247 -18.70 1.30 8.67
C TYR A 247 -19.50 0.27 9.48
N GLN A 248 -20.18 -0.63 8.77
CA GLN A 248 -20.79 -1.79 9.41
C GLN A 248 -19.72 -2.58 10.18
N GLU A 249 -20.01 -2.89 11.44
CA GLU A 249 -19.16 -3.78 12.22
C GLU A 249 -19.27 -5.22 11.68
N ILE A 250 -18.14 -5.72 11.21
CA ILE A 250 -17.96 -7.09 10.75
C ILE A 250 -16.71 -7.68 11.39
N GLU A 251 -16.59 -9.01 11.35
CA GLU A 251 -15.42 -9.70 11.86
C GLU A 251 -14.14 -9.28 11.11
N THR A 252 -13.01 -9.34 11.81
CA THR A 252 -11.67 -9.05 11.27
C THR A 252 -10.82 -10.31 11.40
N PRO A 253 -11.04 -11.34 10.54
CA PRO A 253 -10.44 -12.67 10.70
C PRO A 253 -8.92 -12.66 10.62
N TRP A 254 -8.34 -11.68 9.92
CA TRP A 254 -6.90 -11.50 9.79
C TRP A 254 -6.20 -11.19 11.12
N LEU A 255 -6.88 -10.72 12.17
CA LEU A 255 -6.27 -10.56 13.50
C LEU A 255 -5.72 -11.87 14.08
N ASN A 256 -6.28 -13.01 13.66
CA ASN A 256 -5.85 -14.34 14.10
C ASN A 256 -4.84 -14.99 13.14
N ALA A 257 -4.48 -14.31 12.04
CA ALA A 257 -3.61 -14.82 10.99
C ALA A 257 -2.14 -14.40 11.17
N LYS A 258 -1.67 -14.38 12.42
CA LYS A 258 -0.29 -14.01 12.74
C LYS A 258 0.70 -14.95 12.01
N PRO A 259 1.64 -14.41 11.22
CA PRO A 259 2.70 -15.18 10.57
C PRO A 259 3.55 -15.95 11.57
N LYS A 260 4.16 -17.06 11.13
CA LYS A 260 5.03 -17.90 11.96
C LYS A 260 6.39 -18.10 11.30
N PRO A 261 7.49 -18.19 12.06
CA PRO A 261 8.80 -18.51 11.49
C PRO A 261 8.76 -19.79 10.65
N ARG A 262 9.44 -19.76 9.50
CA ARG A 262 9.51 -20.92 8.60
C ARG A 262 10.23 -22.06 9.31
N THR A 263 9.64 -23.25 9.28
CA THR A 263 10.27 -24.44 9.86
C THR A 263 11.40 -24.92 8.94
N ARG A 264 12.65 -24.64 9.29
CA ARG A 264 13.82 -25.21 8.59
C ARG A 264 14.11 -26.65 9.00
N ARG A 265 14.60 -27.45 8.06
CA ARG A 265 15.12 -28.79 8.39
C ARG A 265 16.45 -28.63 9.15
N LYS A 266 16.71 -29.48 10.15
CA LYS A 266 17.95 -29.46 10.96
C LYS A 266 19.25 -29.49 10.13
N SER A 267 19.20 -29.93 8.87
CA SER A 267 20.32 -29.98 7.93
C SER A 267 20.65 -28.64 7.26
N GLU A 268 19.77 -27.63 7.33
CA GLU A 268 19.92 -26.36 6.59
C GLU A 268 20.79 -25.32 7.31
N GLY A 269 21.16 -25.54 8.58
CA GLY A 269 22.04 -24.64 9.34
C GLY A 269 21.48 -23.22 9.51
N ARG A 270 22.19 -22.37 10.27
CA ARG A 270 22.01 -20.91 10.19
C ARG A 270 22.42 -20.48 8.78
N VAL A 271 21.60 -19.64 8.15
CA VAL A 271 21.75 -19.06 6.80
C VAL A 271 23.18 -19.17 6.28
N ARG A 272 23.39 -20.02 5.27
CA ARG A 272 24.61 -20.06 4.46
C ARG A 272 24.17 -19.65 3.07
N SER A 273 24.24 -18.35 2.79
CA SER A 273 23.91 -17.82 1.46
C SER A 273 24.64 -18.64 0.39
N SER A 274 23.89 -19.15 -0.57
CA SER A 274 24.45 -19.89 -1.71
C SER A 274 25.00 -18.96 -2.80
N GLY A 275 24.84 -17.63 -2.66
CA GLY A 275 25.29 -16.61 -3.60
C GLY A 275 26.08 -15.45 -2.97
N ASP A 276 26.44 -14.47 -3.79
CA ASP A 276 27.17 -13.26 -3.38
C ASP A 276 26.37 -12.46 -2.34
N VAL A 277 27.03 -12.13 -1.23
CA VAL A 277 26.44 -11.36 -0.12
C VAL A 277 27.04 -9.97 -0.10
N ILE A 278 26.18 -8.97 -0.12
CA ILE A 278 26.58 -7.57 0.02
C ILE A 278 26.79 -7.29 1.51
N THR A 279 27.96 -6.76 1.85
CA THR A 279 28.34 -6.45 3.24
C THR A 279 28.90 -5.04 3.41
N ASP A 280 29.07 -4.30 2.31
CA ASP A 280 29.68 -2.97 2.27
C ASP A 280 28.74 -1.99 1.58
N ASP A 281 28.38 -0.92 2.27
CA ASP A 281 27.46 0.12 1.77
C ASP A 281 27.99 0.79 0.49
N ARG A 282 29.31 0.75 0.24
CA ARG A 282 29.93 1.26 -1.00
C ARG A 282 29.54 0.50 -2.25
N ASP A 283 28.93 -0.66 -2.11
CA ASP A 283 28.43 -1.43 -3.24
C ASP A 283 27.16 -0.82 -3.84
N PHE A 284 26.48 0.10 -3.14
CA PHE A 284 25.29 0.78 -3.67
C PHE A 284 25.64 2.03 -4.51
N PRO A 285 24.80 2.41 -5.50
CA PRO A 285 23.53 1.78 -5.88
C PRO A 285 23.69 0.45 -6.63
N ARG A 286 22.80 -0.51 -6.36
CA ARG A 286 22.79 -1.84 -7.00
C ARG A 286 21.51 -2.06 -7.80
N LYS A 287 21.67 -2.56 -9.03
CA LYS A 287 20.52 -2.98 -9.85
C LYS A 287 19.89 -4.24 -9.27
N LEU A 288 18.56 -4.27 -9.17
CA LEU A 288 17.79 -5.43 -8.70
C LEU A 288 17.32 -6.29 -9.88
N ASN A 289 18.27 -6.81 -10.66
CA ASN A 289 17.97 -7.71 -11.78
C ASN A 289 17.79 -9.17 -11.33
N GLU A 290 18.39 -9.52 -10.20
CA GLU A 290 18.32 -10.81 -9.53
C GLU A 290 18.22 -10.59 -8.02
N SER A 291 18.00 -11.65 -7.25
CA SER A 291 17.88 -11.53 -5.80
C SER A 291 19.18 -11.01 -5.17
N LEU A 292 19.07 -10.03 -4.28
CA LEU A 292 20.19 -9.48 -3.53
C LEU A 292 20.11 -9.94 -2.07
N ASN A 293 21.17 -10.59 -1.57
CA ASN A 293 21.34 -10.90 -0.16
C ASN A 293 22.26 -9.85 0.48
N ILE A 294 21.79 -9.15 1.50
CA ILE A 294 22.45 -7.97 2.07
C ILE A 294 22.57 -8.17 3.58
N VAL A 295 23.77 -8.06 4.14
CA VAL A 295 23.97 -8.06 5.59
C VAL A 295 23.85 -6.64 6.09
N VAL A 296 22.79 -6.37 6.85
CA VAL A 296 22.47 -5.06 7.41
C VAL A 296 22.87 -5.04 8.88
N LYS A 297 23.68 -4.06 9.27
CA LYS A 297 24.08 -3.88 10.66
C LYS A 297 22.91 -3.35 11.47
N ARG A 298 22.82 -3.84 12.71
CA ARG A 298 21.88 -3.37 13.71
C ARG A 298 22.64 -2.58 14.75
N GLU A 299 22.10 -1.42 15.11
CA GLU A 299 22.58 -0.70 16.28
C GLU A 299 22.16 -1.50 17.52
N PRO A 300 23.10 -1.89 18.38
CA PRO A 300 22.78 -2.68 19.56
C PRO A 300 21.84 -1.89 20.48
N LEU A 301 20.79 -2.55 20.98
CA LEU A 301 19.97 -2.06 22.10
C LEU A 301 20.86 -1.95 23.35
N ARG A 302 21.67 -0.89 23.46
CA ARG A 302 22.70 -0.79 24.51
C ARG A 302 22.06 -0.78 25.90
N LYS A 303 22.34 -1.84 26.66
CA LYS A 303 22.11 -1.91 28.11
C LYS A 303 22.92 -0.82 28.83
N VAL A 304 22.21 -0.04 29.65
CA VAL A 304 22.66 0.73 30.82
C VAL A 304 24.17 0.90 30.98
N SER A 305 24.67 2.10 30.66
CA SER A 305 25.94 2.55 31.24
C SER A 305 25.78 2.76 32.75
N SER A 306 26.80 2.41 33.53
CA SER A 306 26.91 2.60 34.99
C SER A 306 26.85 4.06 35.47
N SER A 307 26.46 5.01 34.61
CA SER A 307 26.42 6.45 34.89
C SER A 307 25.01 7.05 35.03
N GLY A 308 23.95 6.23 35.06
CA GLY A 308 22.61 6.70 35.41
C GLY A 308 21.95 7.64 34.39
N LYS A 309 22.47 7.76 33.16
CA LYS A 309 21.74 8.38 32.06
C LYS A 309 20.67 7.41 31.53
N LYS A 310 19.42 7.85 31.48
CA LYS A 310 18.28 7.10 30.92
C LYS A 310 18.64 6.58 29.53
N ASN A 311 18.67 5.25 29.36
CA ASN A 311 18.66 4.60 28.05
C ASN A 311 17.21 4.42 27.65
N ILE A 312 16.83 4.83 26.45
CA ILE A 312 15.47 4.62 25.94
C ILE A 312 15.58 4.34 24.43
N ASN A 313 15.56 3.06 24.05
CA ASN A 313 15.16 2.58 22.71
C ASN A 313 13.99 1.56 22.82
N GLU A 314 13.42 1.34 24.02
CA GLU A 314 12.33 0.35 24.20
C GLU A 314 10.98 0.82 23.64
N ASN A 315 10.80 2.13 23.41
CA ASN A 315 9.57 2.73 22.90
C ASN A 315 9.66 3.14 21.42
N GLU A 316 10.80 2.92 20.77
CA GLU A 316 10.98 3.23 19.34
C GLU A 316 10.83 1.95 18.52
N GLU A 317 10.19 2.05 17.36
CA GLU A 317 10.10 0.90 16.44
C GLU A 317 11.41 0.78 15.66
N GLU A 318 12.02 -0.41 15.67
CA GLU A 318 13.11 -0.73 14.76
C GLU A 318 12.53 -0.86 13.34
N VAL A 319 13.07 -0.12 12.37
CA VAL A 319 12.52 -0.03 11.00
C VAL A 319 13.58 -0.37 9.97
N LEU A 320 13.28 -1.33 9.09
CA LEU A 320 14.06 -1.54 7.87
C LEU A 320 13.69 -0.46 6.86
N VAL A 321 14.69 0.23 6.31
CA VAL A 321 14.54 1.20 5.22
C VAL A 321 15.28 0.70 4.00
N ILE A 322 14.56 0.59 2.89
CA ILE A 322 15.12 0.29 1.57
C ILE A 322 14.94 1.53 0.71
N GLU A 323 16.04 2.21 0.41
CA GLU A 323 16.05 3.36 -0.49
C GLU A 323 16.11 2.87 -1.94
N ILE A 324 15.26 3.44 -2.78
CA ILE A 324 15.17 3.14 -4.21
C ILE A 324 15.72 4.35 -4.95
N ALA A 325 16.92 4.19 -5.49
CA ALA A 325 17.64 5.25 -6.20
C ALA A 325 17.05 5.54 -7.59
N GLU A 326 16.40 4.55 -8.20
CA GLU A 326 15.74 4.69 -9.49
C GLU A 326 14.75 3.54 -9.73
N TYR A 327 13.56 3.85 -10.25
CA TYR A 327 12.63 2.88 -10.82
C TYR A 327 11.74 3.53 -11.88
N ASP A 328 11.21 2.72 -12.81
CA ASP A 328 10.36 3.18 -13.91
C ASP A 328 8.90 3.39 -13.45
N ILE A 329 8.41 4.63 -13.45
CA ILE A 329 7.06 4.97 -12.99
C ILE A 329 5.95 4.67 -14.01
N ALA A 330 6.31 4.41 -15.26
CA ALA A 330 5.36 4.00 -16.29
C ALA A 330 5.02 2.50 -16.18
N ARG A 331 5.70 1.76 -15.29
CA ARG A 331 5.54 0.33 -15.14
C ARG A 331 5.05 -0.03 -13.74
N HIS A 332 4.34 -1.15 -13.68
CA HIS A 332 4.12 -1.80 -12.40
C HIS A 332 5.42 -2.40 -11.92
N VAL A 333 5.91 -1.93 -10.78
CA VAL A 333 7.16 -2.38 -10.16
C VAL A 333 6.83 -3.07 -8.85
N LYS A 334 7.36 -4.28 -8.66
CA LYS A 334 7.24 -5.06 -7.43
C LYS A 334 8.51 -5.83 -7.13
N PHE A 335 8.98 -5.75 -5.89
CA PHE A 335 9.95 -6.68 -5.34
C PHE A 335 9.56 -7.05 -3.91
N ASP A 336 9.88 -8.28 -3.52
CA ASP A 336 9.60 -8.81 -2.19
C ASP A 336 10.81 -8.64 -1.28
N VAL A 337 10.55 -8.55 0.02
CA VAL A 337 11.57 -8.31 1.05
C VAL A 337 11.47 -9.40 2.10
N TYR A 338 12.59 -10.05 2.36
CA TYR A 338 12.70 -11.09 3.37
C TYR A 338 13.79 -10.75 4.39
N VAL A 339 13.64 -11.26 5.61
CA VAL A 339 14.61 -11.13 6.69
C VAL A 339 15.06 -12.51 7.15
N ASN A 340 16.37 -12.71 7.23
CA ASN A 340 17.03 -13.95 7.59
C ASN A 340 16.63 -15.17 6.75
N GLU A 341 16.23 -14.97 5.50
CA GLU A 341 15.82 -16.04 4.57
C GLU A 341 16.40 -15.83 3.17
N ASP A 342 17.07 -16.87 2.65
CA ASP A 342 17.65 -16.92 1.31
C ASP A 342 16.93 -17.93 0.40
N ASP A 343 16.29 -18.95 0.95
CA ASP A 343 15.39 -19.86 0.25
C ASP A 343 13.97 -19.27 0.23
N VAL A 344 13.84 -18.22 -0.58
CA VAL A 344 12.64 -17.37 -0.69
C VAL A 344 11.48 -18.06 -1.42
N GLU A 345 11.76 -19.05 -2.27
CA GLU A 345 10.73 -19.76 -3.06
C GLU A 345 9.82 -20.66 -2.21
N SER A 346 10.30 -21.04 -1.02
CA SER A 346 9.52 -21.81 -0.05
C SER A 346 9.07 -20.97 1.15
N CYS A 347 9.29 -19.65 1.09
CA CYS A 347 8.88 -18.68 2.09
C CYS A 347 7.65 -17.89 1.58
N MET A 348 6.51 -18.15 2.21
CA MET A 348 5.20 -17.63 1.79
C MET A 348 4.73 -16.50 2.71
N PRO A 349 3.65 -15.78 2.38
CA PRO A 349 3.20 -14.64 3.18
C PRO A 349 2.79 -14.97 4.63
N ASP A 350 2.55 -16.25 4.97
CA ASP A 350 2.31 -16.70 6.34
C ASP A 350 3.60 -16.94 7.15
N ASN A 351 4.77 -16.75 6.54
CA ASN A 351 6.05 -16.86 7.22
C ASN A 351 6.50 -15.52 7.81
N THR A 352 7.10 -15.53 8.99
CA THR A 352 7.62 -14.31 9.65
C THR A 352 8.72 -13.65 8.82
N GLU A 353 9.54 -14.45 8.14
CA GLU A 353 10.66 -14.02 7.31
C GLU A 353 10.24 -13.17 6.11
N PHE A 354 9.06 -13.41 5.52
CA PHE A 354 8.51 -12.55 4.47
C PHE A 354 8.03 -11.24 5.08
N LEU A 355 8.72 -10.13 4.87
CA LEU A 355 8.41 -8.86 5.52
C LEU A 355 7.29 -8.08 4.81
N GLY A 356 7.19 -8.27 3.50
CA GLY A 356 6.26 -7.60 2.62
C GLY A 356 6.91 -7.32 1.26
N SER A 357 6.41 -6.31 0.56
CA SER A 357 6.87 -5.94 -0.77
C SER A 357 6.93 -4.43 -0.92
N PHE A 358 7.75 -3.96 -1.84
CA PHE A 358 7.52 -2.67 -2.50
C PHE A 358 6.62 -2.90 -3.70
N VAL A 359 5.65 -2.01 -3.93
CA VAL A 359 4.69 -2.09 -5.02
C VAL A 359 4.39 -0.68 -5.53
N SER A 360 4.57 -0.43 -6.83
CA SER A 360 4.18 0.81 -7.49
C SER A 360 3.13 0.52 -8.56
N VAL A 361 2.06 1.32 -8.59
CA VAL A 361 1.12 1.36 -9.71
C VAL A 361 1.70 2.27 -10.81
N PRO A 362 1.53 1.92 -12.10
CA PRO A 362 1.84 2.82 -13.20
C PRO A 362 1.18 4.19 -13.04
N ARG A 363 1.94 5.25 -13.34
CA ARG A 363 1.48 6.66 -13.29
C ARG A 363 1.81 7.47 -14.54
N GLY A 364 2.68 6.97 -15.42
CA GLY A 364 3.05 7.62 -16.67
C GLY A 364 2.05 7.41 -17.81
N VAL A 365 1.92 8.40 -18.70
CA VAL A 365 1.28 8.24 -20.02
C VAL A 365 2.39 8.05 -21.05
N HIS A 366 2.35 6.96 -21.82
CA HIS A 366 3.11 6.89 -23.07
C HIS A 366 2.34 7.67 -24.13
N ASP A 367 2.65 8.96 -24.30
CA ASP A 367 2.25 9.73 -25.48
C ASP A 367 3.51 9.94 -26.35
N ASP A 368 3.39 9.71 -27.65
CA ASP A 368 4.53 9.55 -28.58
C ASP A 368 5.44 10.80 -28.73
N ASP A 369 5.06 11.96 -28.17
CA ASP A 369 5.67 13.25 -28.53
C ASP A 369 6.26 14.08 -27.36
N ASP A 370 6.19 13.65 -26.09
CA ASP A 370 6.79 14.41 -24.98
C ASP A 370 7.61 13.51 -24.04
N VAL A 371 8.77 14.01 -23.62
CA VAL A 371 9.63 13.33 -22.63
C VAL A 371 8.94 13.39 -21.26
N VAL A 372 8.10 12.38 -21.00
CA VAL A 372 7.50 12.14 -19.70
C VAL A 372 8.60 11.66 -18.75
N VAL A 373 8.63 12.17 -17.52
CA VAL A 373 9.51 11.64 -16.45
C VAL A 373 9.27 10.14 -16.37
N THR A 374 10.24 9.33 -16.78
CA THR A 374 10.11 7.87 -16.78
C THR A 374 10.64 7.26 -15.50
N SER A 375 11.46 7.96 -14.72
CA SER A 375 12.05 7.44 -13.50
C SER A 375 11.82 8.30 -12.27
N ALA A 376 11.66 7.64 -11.12
CA ALA A 376 11.52 8.28 -9.81
C ALA A 376 12.43 7.61 -8.76
N ARG A 377 12.56 8.29 -7.63
CA ARG A 377 13.18 7.78 -6.40
C ARG A 377 12.10 7.48 -5.38
N GLY A 378 12.44 6.65 -4.42
CA GLY A 378 11.52 6.36 -3.32
C GLY A 378 12.22 5.66 -2.17
N ALA A 379 11.43 5.27 -1.17
CA ALA A 379 11.88 4.30 -0.19
C ALA A 379 10.70 3.45 0.28
N GLN A 380 10.98 2.22 0.69
CA GLN A 380 10.03 1.35 1.38
C GLN A 380 10.50 1.12 2.82
N ARG A 381 9.55 1.13 3.75
CA ARG A 381 9.81 0.89 5.17
C ARG A 381 9.01 -0.28 5.70
N PHE A 382 9.59 -0.98 6.67
CA PHE A 382 8.98 -2.14 7.31
C PHE A 382 9.30 -2.17 8.81
N GLY A 383 8.33 -2.56 9.63
CA GLY A 383 8.55 -2.74 11.08
C GLY A 383 9.34 -4.03 11.35
N LEU A 384 10.35 -3.95 12.21
CA LEU A 384 11.24 -5.06 12.54
C LEU A 384 11.11 -5.55 13.97
N SER A 385 10.65 -4.74 14.93
CA SER A 385 10.72 -5.08 16.36
C SER A 385 10.03 -6.41 16.68
N ASN A 386 8.83 -6.61 16.11
CA ASN A 386 8.07 -7.85 16.26
C ASN A 386 8.72 -9.01 15.49
N VAL A 387 9.28 -8.73 14.30
CA VAL A 387 9.89 -9.74 13.42
C VAL A 387 11.14 -10.33 14.06
N VAL A 388 12.06 -9.50 14.56
CA VAL A 388 13.29 -9.97 15.23
C VAL A 388 12.99 -10.72 16.52
N ALA A 389 11.89 -10.36 17.21
CA ALA A 389 11.40 -11.09 18.37
C ALA A 389 10.91 -12.49 18.00
N GLU A 390 10.08 -12.60 16.96
CA GLU A 390 9.47 -13.83 16.50
C GLU A 390 10.49 -14.81 15.92
N LEU A 391 11.50 -14.28 15.20
CA LEU A 391 12.61 -15.07 14.66
C LEU A 391 13.64 -15.48 15.73
N GLY A 392 13.58 -14.90 16.93
CA GLY A 392 14.52 -15.22 18.02
C GLY A 392 15.93 -14.68 17.80
N VAL A 393 16.06 -13.57 17.09
CA VAL A 393 17.34 -12.95 16.67
C VAL A 393 17.54 -11.55 17.27
N LYS A 394 16.85 -11.23 18.37
CA LYS A 394 16.95 -9.92 19.03
C LYS A 394 18.40 -9.52 19.34
N GLU A 395 19.21 -10.48 19.78
CA GLU A 395 20.60 -10.28 20.20
C GLU A 395 21.60 -10.32 19.03
N ASP A 396 21.16 -10.55 17.79
CA ASP A 396 22.04 -10.61 16.63
C ASP A 396 22.40 -9.18 16.17
N ASP A 397 23.70 -8.86 16.08
CA ASP A 397 24.20 -7.54 15.68
C ASP A 397 23.99 -7.24 14.18
N VAL A 398 23.57 -8.24 13.40
CA VAL A 398 23.32 -8.12 11.97
C VAL A 398 22.09 -8.94 11.57
N LEU A 399 21.40 -8.51 10.52
CA LEU A 399 20.38 -9.29 9.83
C LEU A 399 20.78 -9.49 8.37
N MET A 400 20.38 -10.62 7.81
CA MET A 400 20.37 -10.75 6.35
C MET A 400 19.02 -10.25 5.83
N VAL A 401 19.06 -9.34 4.87
CA VAL A 401 17.90 -8.88 4.11
C VAL A 401 18.02 -9.41 2.69
N THR A 402 16.97 -10.05 2.21
CA THR A 402 16.91 -10.58 0.85
C THR A 402 15.86 -9.83 0.05
N LEU A 403 16.29 -9.18 -1.02
CA LEU A 403 15.41 -8.47 -1.95
C LEU A 403 15.20 -9.34 -3.19
N VAL A 404 13.96 -9.61 -3.57
CA VAL A 404 13.62 -10.52 -4.67
C VAL A 404 12.83 -9.76 -5.73
N PRO A 405 13.41 -9.48 -6.91
CA PRO A 405 12.66 -8.83 -7.99
C PRO A 405 11.50 -9.73 -8.45
N ARG A 406 10.31 -9.16 -8.63
CA ARG A 406 9.13 -9.88 -9.14
C ARG A 406 8.65 -9.34 -10.48
N ARG A 407 8.36 -8.04 -10.56
CA ARG A 407 7.78 -7.41 -11.75
C ARG A 407 8.35 -6.02 -11.97
N GLY A 408 8.62 -5.66 -13.22
CA GLY A 408 9.04 -4.31 -13.59
C GLY A 408 10.40 -3.85 -13.05
N CYS A 409 11.20 -4.73 -12.44
CA CYS A 409 12.50 -4.37 -11.84
C CYS A 409 13.62 -4.12 -12.86
N ALA A 410 13.34 -4.23 -14.17
CA ALA A 410 14.32 -3.93 -15.20
C ALA A 410 14.70 -2.45 -15.14
N GLY A 411 15.92 -2.16 -14.71
CA GLY A 411 16.41 -0.79 -14.51
C GLY A 411 16.19 -0.26 -13.08
N LEU A 412 15.52 -1.00 -12.19
CA LEU A 412 15.40 -0.62 -10.78
C LEU A 412 16.78 -0.69 -10.10
N ALA A 413 17.11 0.37 -9.36
CA ALA A 413 18.31 0.47 -8.55
C ALA A 413 17.96 0.72 -7.08
N VAL A 414 18.48 -0.14 -6.21
CA VAL A 414 18.46 0.05 -4.75
C VAL A 414 19.62 0.98 -4.39
N GLY A 415 19.31 2.06 -3.69
CA GLY A 415 20.27 3.09 -3.29
C GLY A 415 20.95 2.83 -1.94
N ASP A 416 20.23 2.21 -1.01
CA ASP A 416 20.71 1.88 0.33
C ASP A 416 19.75 0.90 1.02
N VAL A 417 20.26 0.10 1.95
CA VAL A 417 19.45 -0.74 2.84
C VAL A 417 19.99 -0.64 4.26
N ARG A 418 19.21 -0.06 5.16
CA ARG A 418 19.62 0.25 6.53
C ARG A 418 18.52 0.01 7.54
N ILE A 419 18.88 0.02 8.81
CA ILE A 419 17.94 -0.02 9.92
C ILE A 419 17.98 1.31 10.66
N GLU A 420 16.81 1.91 10.88
CA GLU A 420 16.63 3.13 11.67
C GLU A 420 15.65 2.88 12.83
N PHE A 421 15.55 3.83 13.77
CA PHE A 421 14.54 3.79 14.82
C PHE A 421 13.50 4.89 14.60
N ASP A 422 12.23 4.52 14.70
CA ASP A 422 11.10 5.43 14.55
C ASP A 422 10.44 5.72 15.91
N ALA A 423 10.65 6.95 16.40
CA ALA A 423 10.07 7.45 17.64
C ALA A 423 8.62 7.90 17.52
N SER A 424 7.99 7.81 16.34
CA SER A 424 6.56 8.13 16.14
C SER A 424 5.61 7.03 16.63
N GLY A 425 6.15 5.91 17.15
CA GLY A 425 5.41 4.83 17.79
C GLY A 425 4.74 5.22 19.13
N PRO A 426 3.92 4.31 19.69
CA PRO A 426 3.10 4.58 20.87
C PRO A 426 3.86 4.97 22.15
#